data_AF-A0A1E1WG96-F1
#
_entry.id   AF-A0A1E1WG96-F1
#
_cell.length_a   1.000
_cell.length_b   1.000
_cell.length_c   1.000
_cell.angle_alpha   90.00
_cell.angle_beta   90.00
_cell.angle_gamma   90.00
#
_symmetry.space_group_name_H-M   'P 1'
#
loop_
_entity.id
_entity.type
_entity.pdbx_description
1 polymer ?
#
loop_
_entity_poly.entity_id
_entity_poly.type
_entity_poly.pdbx_seq_one_letter_code
_entity_poly.pdbx_strand_id
1 'polypeptide(L)'
;MIGVRLNTFNDSAGEPEQDANSALTELDKGLRSGKVGEQCEAIVRFPRLFEKYPFPILINSSFLKLADVFRMGNNFLRLWVLRVCQQSEKHLDKILNVDEFLRRVFSVLHSNDPVARALALRTLGAVAGIIPERQNVHHAIRRGLDSHDNVEVDAAIYATTRFAAHSNAFAVSMCNKLSDMVECESTGAERRAKLVRALRTVHGGAVRDQGVLK
;
A
#
# COMPACT_ATOMS: atom_id res chain seq x y z
N MET A 1 -45.60 4.85 47.26
CA MET A 1 -44.61 4.65 46.19
C MET A 1 -43.26 4.35 46.84
N ILE A 2 -42.87 3.08 46.86
CA ILE A 2 -41.61 2.62 47.45
C ILE A 2 -40.61 2.51 46.28
N GLY A 3 -39.60 3.39 46.28
CA GLY A 3 -38.57 3.45 45.24
C GLY A 3 -37.60 2.28 45.39
N VAL A 4 -37.66 1.35 44.44
CA VAL A 4 -36.68 0.26 44.26
C VAL A 4 -35.37 0.87 43.77
N ARG A 5 -34.30 0.77 44.56
CA ARG A 5 -32.93 1.01 44.09
C ARG A 5 -32.51 -0.16 43.20
N LEU A 6 -32.50 0.04 41.89
CA LEU A 6 -31.82 -0.85 40.95
C LEU A 6 -30.30 -0.61 41.07
N ASN A 7 -29.59 -1.62 41.55
CA ASN A 7 -28.14 -1.70 41.45
C ASN A 7 -27.79 -1.94 39.97
N THR A 8 -27.32 -0.91 39.27
CA THR A 8 -26.73 -1.06 37.94
C THR A 8 -25.33 -1.63 38.12
N PHE A 9 -25.15 -2.90 37.80
CA PHE A 9 -23.85 -3.54 37.69
C PHE A 9 -23.02 -2.79 36.65
N ASN A 10 -22.04 -2.04 37.13
CA ASN A 10 -20.96 -1.48 36.33
C ASN A 10 -19.92 -2.57 36.09
N ASP A 11 -20.18 -3.45 35.11
CA ASP A 11 -19.13 -4.30 34.52
C ASP A 11 -18.31 -3.46 33.54
N SER A 12 -17.58 -2.48 34.07
CA SER A 12 -16.36 -2.01 33.41
C SER A 12 -15.28 -3.04 33.70
N ALA A 13 -15.37 -4.20 33.05
CA ALA A 13 -14.25 -5.11 32.90
C ALA A 13 -13.22 -4.41 32.01
N GLY A 14 -12.41 -3.55 32.64
CA GLY A 14 -11.26 -2.94 31.99
C GLY A 14 -10.35 -4.07 31.55
N GLU A 15 -10.30 -4.35 30.25
CA GLU A 15 -9.20 -5.09 29.68
C GLU A 15 -7.91 -4.41 30.18
N PRO A 16 -6.95 -5.16 30.73
CA PRO A 16 -5.68 -4.57 31.14
C PRO A 16 -5.12 -3.82 29.93
N GLU A 17 -4.76 -2.56 30.14
CA GLU A 17 -4.27 -1.68 29.07
C GLU A 17 -2.99 -2.29 28.50
N GLN A 18 -3.14 -3.11 27.46
CA GLN A 18 -2.04 -3.85 26.86
C GLN A 18 -1.01 -2.85 26.34
N ASP A 19 0.21 -2.90 26.85
CA ASP A 19 1.27 -2.01 26.39
C ASP A 19 1.63 -2.29 24.92
N ALA A 20 2.21 -1.30 24.24
CA ALA A 20 2.46 -1.37 22.81
C ALA A 20 3.43 -2.50 22.40
N ASN A 21 4.40 -2.84 23.25
CA ASN A 21 5.36 -3.92 22.97
C ASN A 21 4.68 -5.28 23.08
N SER A 22 3.84 -5.45 24.10
CA SER A 22 3.01 -6.65 24.28
C SER A 22 2.05 -6.84 23.09
N ALA A 23 1.38 -5.78 22.65
CA ALA A 23 0.50 -5.82 21.49
C ALA A 23 1.23 -6.19 20.19
N LEU A 24 2.40 -5.58 19.93
CA LEU A 24 3.21 -5.95 18.75
C LEU A 24 3.71 -7.39 18.83
N THR A 25 4.10 -7.86 20.02
CA THR A 25 4.60 -9.22 20.22
C THR A 25 3.52 -10.26 19.94
N GLU A 26 2.29 -9.99 20.34
CA GLU A 26 1.13 -10.86 20.01
C GLU A 26 0.91 -10.94 18.51
N LEU A 27 0.88 -9.80 17.81
CA LEU A 27 0.72 -9.78 16.36
C LEU A 27 1.89 -10.48 15.65
N ASP A 28 3.12 -10.29 16.11
CA ASP A 28 4.30 -10.97 15.54
C ASP A 28 4.19 -12.50 15.69
N LYS A 29 3.66 -13.01 16.80
CA LYS A 29 3.37 -14.44 16.95
C LYS A 29 2.34 -14.90 15.92
N GLY A 30 1.27 -14.14 15.71
CA GLY A 30 0.26 -14.44 14.69
C GLY A 30 0.84 -14.43 13.26
N LEU A 31 1.71 -13.47 12.92
CA LEU A 31 2.40 -13.42 11.62
C LEU A 31 3.29 -14.65 11.38
N ARG A 32 3.87 -15.21 12.44
CA ARG A 32 4.73 -16.41 12.38
C ARG A 32 3.95 -17.73 12.45
N SER A 33 2.63 -17.69 12.58
CA SER A 33 1.81 -18.90 12.57
C SER A 33 1.96 -19.65 11.24
N GLY A 34 1.90 -20.99 11.30
CA GLY A 34 1.81 -21.84 10.11
C GLY A 34 0.43 -21.78 9.43
N LYS A 35 -0.57 -21.15 10.05
CA LYS A 35 -1.94 -21.07 9.53
C LYS A 35 -2.19 -19.70 8.88
N VAL A 36 -2.52 -19.71 7.60
CA VAL A 36 -2.83 -18.50 6.81
C VAL A 36 -3.95 -17.66 7.43
N GLY A 37 -4.95 -18.29 8.07
CA GLY A 37 -6.03 -17.59 8.76
C GLY A 37 -5.54 -16.75 9.94
N GLU A 38 -4.68 -17.31 10.80
CA GLU A 38 -4.10 -16.61 11.95
C GLU A 38 -3.15 -15.49 11.50
N GLN A 39 -2.37 -15.72 10.43
CA GLN A 39 -1.54 -14.68 9.84
C GLN A 39 -2.38 -13.51 9.32
N CYS A 40 -3.47 -13.80 8.60
CA CYS A 40 -4.39 -12.80 8.10
C CYS A 40 -5.03 -11.99 9.23
N GLU A 41 -5.50 -12.67 10.27
CA GLU A 41 -6.09 -12.04 11.45
C GLU A 41 -5.09 -11.09 12.12
N ALA A 42 -3.82 -11.49 12.24
CA ALA A 42 -2.78 -10.61 12.75
C ALA A 42 -2.54 -9.40 11.84
N ILE A 43 -2.46 -9.58 10.52
CA ILE A 43 -2.23 -8.49 9.55
C ILE A 43 -3.31 -7.40 9.67
N VAL A 44 -4.59 -7.79 9.70
CA VAL A 44 -5.70 -6.81 9.69
C VAL A 44 -5.82 -5.99 10.98
N ARG A 45 -5.13 -6.38 12.06
CA ARG A 45 -5.12 -5.65 13.33
C ARG A 45 -4.07 -4.52 13.37
N PHE A 46 -3.08 -4.51 12.47
CA PHE A 46 -2.02 -3.48 12.44
C PHE A 46 -2.54 -2.03 12.28
N PRO A 47 -3.54 -1.73 11.43
CA PRO A 47 -4.07 -0.38 11.33
C PRO A 47 -4.55 0.16 12.69
N ARG A 48 -5.30 -0.66 13.46
CA ARG A 48 -5.75 -0.27 14.81
C ARG A 48 -4.58 -0.09 15.78
N LEU A 49 -3.53 -0.92 15.65
CA LEU A 49 -2.30 -0.75 16.42
C LEU A 49 -1.65 0.61 16.15
N PHE A 50 -1.56 1.03 14.88
CA PHE A 50 -0.94 2.31 14.50
C PHE A 50 -1.74 3.53 14.97
N GLU A 51 -3.07 3.43 14.98
CA GLU A 51 -3.93 4.47 15.55
C GLU A 51 -3.73 4.61 17.06
N LYS A 52 -3.64 3.48 17.78
CA LYS A 52 -3.46 3.47 19.24
C LYS A 52 -2.05 3.93 19.64
N TYR A 53 -1.05 3.58 18.84
CA TYR A 53 0.37 3.76 19.16
C TYR A 53 1.14 4.35 17.96
N PRO A 54 0.98 5.65 17.65
CA PRO A 54 1.48 6.26 16.42
C PRO A 54 2.98 6.63 16.46
N PHE A 55 3.80 5.95 17.26
CA PHE A 55 5.20 6.31 17.43
C PHE A 55 6.11 5.60 16.39
N PRO A 56 7.14 6.29 15.86
CA PRO A 56 7.90 5.79 14.69
C PRO A 56 8.58 4.43 14.86
N ILE A 57 9.08 4.12 16.06
CA ILE A 57 9.79 2.86 16.33
C ILE A 57 8.87 1.65 16.09
N LEU A 58 7.63 1.72 16.61
CA LEU A 58 6.63 0.65 16.43
C LEU A 58 6.20 0.52 14.99
N ILE A 59 5.89 1.64 14.34
CA ILE A 59 5.42 1.65 12.95
C ILE A 59 6.50 1.09 12.02
N ASN A 60 7.74 1.55 12.18
CA ASN A 60 8.88 1.03 11.42
C ASN A 60 9.04 -0.49 11.62
N SER A 61 9.09 -0.96 12.86
CA SER A 61 9.21 -2.40 13.17
C SER A 61 8.08 -3.22 12.57
N SER A 62 6.85 -2.70 12.64
CA SER A 62 5.66 -3.34 12.11
C SER A 62 5.68 -3.44 10.59
N PHE A 63 6.03 -2.36 9.88
CA PHE A 63 6.13 -2.40 8.42
C PHE A 63 7.27 -3.30 7.93
N LEU A 64 8.38 -3.39 8.65
CA LEU A 64 9.44 -4.36 8.33
C LEU A 64 8.93 -5.80 8.43
N LYS A 65 8.19 -6.14 9.50
CA LYS A 65 7.57 -7.46 9.66
C LYS A 65 6.52 -7.75 8.58
N LEU A 66 5.66 -6.79 8.27
CA LEU A 66 4.67 -6.90 7.20
C LEU A 66 5.34 -7.09 5.83
N ALA A 67 6.48 -6.43 5.58
CA ALA A 67 7.24 -6.60 4.35
C ALA A 67 7.88 -8.01 4.24
N ASP A 68 8.29 -8.61 5.36
CA ASP A 68 8.74 -10.01 5.36
C ASP A 68 7.59 -10.97 5.01
N VAL A 69 6.39 -10.75 5.57
CA VAL A 69 5.18 -11.50 5.20
C VAL A 69 4.81 -11.28 3.74
N PHE A 70 4.93 -10.04 3.22
CA PHE A 70 4.67 -9.75 1.81
C PHE A 70 5.63 -10.51 0.88
N ARG A 71 6.91 -10.56 1.24
CA ARG A 71 7.93 -11.27 0.45
C ARG A 71 7.66 -12.77 0.43
N MET A 72 7.49 -13.39 1.60
CA MET A 72 7.43 -14.84 1.76
C MET A 72 6.04 -15.46 1.64
N GLY A 73 4.98 -14.66 1.79
CA GLY A 73 3.60 -15.12 1.84
C GLY A 73 3.00 -15.49 0.49
N ASN A 74 1.73 -15.87 0.50
CA ASN A 74 0.92 -16.06 -0.71
C ASN A 74 0.20 -14.75 -1.11
N ASN A 75 -0.48 -14.73 -2.25
CA ASN A 75 -1.16 -13.53 -2.74
C ASN A 75 -2.29 -13.03 -1.83
N PHE A 76 -2.92 -13.93 -1.07
CA PHE A 76 -3.94 -13.55 -0.11
C PHE A 76 -3.34 -12.71 1.03
N LEU A 77 -2.20 -13.12 1.60
CA LEU A 77 -1.50 -12.33 2.62
C LEU A 77 -0.94 -11.02 2.06
N ARG A 78 -0.38 -11.04 0.84
CA ARG A 78 0.10 -9.84 0.14
C ARG A 78 -1.00 -8.80 -0.04
N LEU A 79 -2.20 -9.25 -0.40
CA LEU A 79 -3.37 -8.37 -0.51
C LEU A 79 -3.68 -7.67 0.81
N TRP A 80 -3.64 -8.38 1.93
CA TRP A 80 -3.91 -7.77 3.24
C TRP A 80 -2.81 -6.82 3.70
N VAL A 81 -1.54 -7.14 3.44
CA VAL A 81 -0.44 -6.18 3.68
C VAL A 81 -0.61 -4.91 2.83
N LEU A 82 -1.01 -5.04 1.57
CA LEU A 82 -1.38 -3.90 0.73
C LEU A 82 -2.52 -3.09 1.35
N ARG A 83 -3.56 -3.73 1.90
CA ARG A 83 -4.66 -3.04 2.58
C ARG A 83 -4.17 -2.27 3.80
N VAL A 84 -3.25 -2.81 4.59
CA VAL A 84 -2.65 -2.09 5.71
C VAL A 84 -1.92 -0.83 5.22
N CYS A 85 -1.11 -0.93 4.16
CA CYS A 85 -0.43 0.25 3.59
C CYS A 85 -1.43 1.33 3.16
N GLN A 86 -2.55 0.95 2.55
CA GLN A 86 -3.59 1.88 2.10
C GLN A 86 -4.37 2.51 3.25
N GLN A 87 -4.72 1.73 4.29
CA GLN A 87 -5.50 2.21 5.42
C GLN A 87 -4.68 3.08 6.37
N SER A 88 -3.36 2.88 6.39
CA SER A 88 -2.44 3.56 7.30
C SER A 88 -1.59 4.61 6.59
N GLU A 89 -2.09 5.22 5.52
CA GLU A 89 -1.37 6.20 4.69
C GLU A 89 -0.73 7.33 5.52
N LYS A 90 -1.44 7.85 6.53
CA LYS A 90 -0.96 8.91 7.44
C LYS A 90 0.18 8.51 8.39
N HIS A 91 0.56 7.24 8.40
CA HIS A 91 1.63 6.69 9.23
C HIS A 91 2.85 6.27 8.41
N LEU A 92 2.76 6.25 7.08
CA LEU A 92 3.85 5.76 6.22
C LEU A 92 5.11 6.63 6.32
N ASP A 93 4.96 7.92 6.60
CA ASP A 93 6.04 8.87 6.87
C ASP A 93 6.95 8.46 8.04
N LYS A 94 6.49 7.54 8.90
CA LYS A 94 7.21 7.05 10.08
C LYS A 94 7.99 5.76 9.84
N ILE A 95 8.01 5.26 8.60
CA ILE A 95 8.88 4.14 8.21
C ILE A 95 10.30 4.68 8.09
N LEU A 96 11.18 4.28 9.01
CA LEU A 96 12.57 4.75 9.08
C LEU A 96 13.48 3.97 8.12
N ASN A 97 13.30 2.65 8.03
CA ASN A 97 14.09 1.76 7.19
C ASN A 97 13.42 1.53 5.83
N VAL A 98 13.16 2.62 5.11
CA VAL A 98 12.44 2.61 3.82
C VAL A 98 13.11 1.69 2.79
N ASP A 99 14.44 1.68 2.70
CA ASP A 99 15.15 0.87 1.71
C ASP A 99 14.98 -0.64 1.95
N GLU A 100 14.99 -1.06 3.21
CA GLU A 100 14.83 -2.47 3.55
C GLU A 100 13.38 -2.92 3.36
N PHE A 101 12.40 -2.08 3.72
CA PHE A 101 10.99 -2.29 3.37
C PHE A 101 10.82 -2.43 1.86
N LEU A 102 11.36 -1.48 1.09
CA LEU A 102 11.25 -1.43 -0.37
C LEU A 102 11.89 -2.66 -1.01
N ARG A 103 13.10 -3.04 -0.59
CA ARG A 103 13.80 -4.22 -1.13
C ARG A 103 12.97 -5.49 -1.01
N ARG A 104 12.28 -5.69 0.11
CA ARG A 104 11.42 -6.87 0.34
C ARG A 104 10.20 -6.85 -0.57
N VAL A 105 9.47 -5.74 -0.64
CA VAL A 105 8.31 -5.60 -1.55
C VAL A 105 8.73 -5.74 -3.01
N PHE A 106 9.79 -5.05 -3.42
CA PHE A 106 10.29 -5.01 -4.79
C PHE A 106 10.74 -6.38 -5.28
N SER A 107 11.31 -7.23 -4.41
CA SER A 107 11.73 -8.58 -4.78
C SER A 107 10.60 -9.42 -5.39
N VAL A 108 9.34 -9.19 -4.99
CA VAL A 108 8.15 -9.90 -5.50
C VAL A 108 7.83 -9.55 -6.97
N LEU A 109 8.32 -8.43 -7.49
CA LEU A 109 8.16 -8.08 -8.92
C LEU A 109 8.87 -9.06 -9.86
N HIS A 110 9.82 -9.86 -9.36
CA HIS A 110 10.50 -10.90 -10.15
C HIS A 110 9.75 -12.24 -10.13
N SER A 111 8.56 -12.30 -9.53
CA SER A 111 7.71 -13.49 -9.54
C SER A 111 7.18 -13.80 -10.93
N ASN A 112 7.06 -15.08 -11.27
CA ASN A 112 6.36 -15.53 -12.48
C ASN A 112 4.84 -15.37 -12.38
N ASP A 113 4.29 -15.14 -11.18
CA ASP A 113 2.87 -14.95 -10.93
C ASP A 113 2.43 -13.49 -11.17
N PRO A 114 1.57 -13.21 -12.17
CA PRO A 114 1.12 -11.86 -12.49
C PRO A 114 0.31 -11.20 -11.38
N VAL A 115 -0.41 -11.97 -10.57
CA VAL A 115 -1.17 -11.44 -9.43
C VAL A 115 -0.19 -10.98 -8.34
N ALA A 116 0.89 -11.73 -8.10
CA ALA A 116 1.93 -11.33 -7.16
C ALA A 116 2.62 -10.03 -7.61
N ARG A 117 2.99 -9.92 -8.89
CA ARG A 117 3.59 -8.70 -9.46
C ARG A 117 2.62 -7.51 -9.40
N ALA A 118 1.34 -7.72 -9.72
CA ALA A 118 0.31 -6.70 -9.61
C ALA A 118 0.15 -6.20 -8.16
N LEU A 119 0.13 -7.09 -7.17
CA LEU A 119 0.07 -6.71 -5.76
C LEU A 119 1.31 -5.93 -5.33
N ALA A 120 2.50 -6.29 -5.83
CA ALA A 120 3.72 -5.54 -5.57
C ALA A 120 3.65 -4.12 -6.16
N LEU A 121 3.25 -3.97 -7.43
CA LEU A 121 3.03 -2.65 -8.06
C LEU A 121 2.02 -1.80 -7.29
N ARG A 122 0.89 -2.38 -6.86
CA ARG A 122 -0.10 -1.65 -6.05
C ARG A 122 0.45 -1.26 -4.68
N THR A 123 1.29 -2.09 -4.08
CA THR A 123 1.92 -1.77 -2.78
C THR A 123 2.90 -0.63 -2.94
N LEU A 124 3.74 -0.66 -3.98
CA LEU A 124 4.63 0.45 -4.33
C LEU A 124 3.85 1.75 -4.57
N GLY A 125 2.72 1.68 -5.31
CA GLY A 125 1.83 2.81 -5.49
C GLY A 125 1.22 3.34 -4.19
N ALA A 126 0.85 2.47 -3.26
CA ALA A 126 0.30 2.88 -1.96
C ALA A 126 1.32 3.64 -1.11
N VAL A 127 2.61 3.32 -1.24
CA VAL A 127 3.70 4.00 -0.51
C VAL A 127 4.39 5.10 -1.31
N ALA A 128 3.85 5.50 -2.47
CA ALA A 128 4.48 6.47 -3.39
C ALA A 128 4.90 7.79 -2.70
N GLY A 129 4.16 8.24 -1.69
CA GLY A 129 4.45 9.47 -0.94
C GLY A 129 5.79 9.46 -0.18
N ILE A 130 6.33 8.30 0.17
CA ILE A 130 7.62 8.17 0.88
C ILE A 130 8.78 7.70 -0.01
N ILE A 131 8.50 7.31 -1.25
CA ILE A 131 9.51 6.88 -2.24
C ILE A 131 9.36 7.57 -3.61
N PRO A 132 8.99 8.86 -3.69
CA PRO A 132 8.55 9.48 -4.94
C PRO A 132 9.62 9.46 -6.05
N GLU A 133 10.91 9.45 -5.69
CA GLU A 133 12.04 9.56 -6.62
C GLU A 133 12.84 8.25 -6.81
N ARG A 134 12.29 7.10 -6.40
CA ARG A 134 12.95 5.79 -6.58
C ARG A 134 12.89 5.35 -8.04
N GLN A 135 13.96 5.61 -8.79
CA GLN A 135 14.07 5.33 -10.24
C GLN A 135 13.82 3.87 -10.61
N ASN A 136 14.33 2.92 -9.82
CA ASN A 136 14.06 1.49 -10.02
C ASN A 136 12.56 1.16 -9.95
N VAL A 137 11.80 1.84 -9.09
CA VAL A 137 10.34 1.71 -8.99
C VAL A 137 9.66 2.36 -10.20
N HIS A 138 10.12 3.53 -10.64
CA HIS A 138 9.60 4.18 -11.86
C HIS A 138 9.75 3.26 -13.08
N HIS A 139 10.93 2.68 -13.27
CA HIS A 139 11.17 1.72 -14.36
C HIS A 139 10.30 0.47 -14.23
N ALA A 140 10.09 -0.05 -13.02
CA ALA A 140 9.20 -1.19 -12.80
C ALA A 140 7.75 -0.88 -13.17
N ILE A 141 7.24 0.30 -12.78
CA ILE A 141 5.89 0.74 -13.13
C ILE A 141 5.74 0.88 -14.65
N ARG A 142 6.71 1.51 -15.32
CA ARG A 142 6.70 1.65 -16.78
C ARG A 142 6.67 0.29 -17.48
N ARG A 143 7.50 -0.67 -17.05
CA ARG A 143 7.47 -2.05 -17.56
C ARG A 143 6.14 -2.76 -17.30
N GLY A 144 5.51 -2.52 -16.15
CA GLY A 144 4.20 -3.09 -15.83
C GLY A 144 3.09 -2.64 -16.78
N LEU A 145 3.18 -1.45 -17.36
CA LEU A 145 2.24 -0.97 -18.38
C LEU A 145 2.39 -1.69 -19.72
N ASP A 146 3.56 -2.28 -19.98
CA ASP A 146 3.88 -3.10 -21.16
C ASP A 146 3.60 -4.60 -20.92
N SER A 147 3.01 -4.97 -19.78
CA SER A 147 2.71 -6.37 -19.47
C SER A 147 1.60 -6.92 -20.38
N HIS A 148 1.70 -8.21 -20.69
CA HIS A 148 0.66 -8.98 -21.37
C HIS A 148 -0.48 -9.35 -20.42
N ASP A 149 -0.24 -9.28 -19.11
CA ASP A 149 -1.19 -9.65 -18.06
C ASP A 149 -2.04 -8.44 -17.66
N ASN A 150 -3.34 -8.49 -17.95
CA ASN A 150 -4.27 -7.39 -17.69
C ASN A 150 -4.27 -6.92 -16.22
N VAL A 151 -4.12 -7.84 -15.27
CA VAL A 151 -4.08 -7.53 -13.82
C VAL A 151 -2.84 -6.70 -13.45
N GLU A 152 -1.72 -6.96 -14.11
CA GLU A 152 -0.47 -6.24 -13.90
C GLU A 152 -0.51 -4.86 -14.54
N VAL A 153 -1.07 -4.74 -15.75
CA VAL A 153 -1.30 -3.45 -16.42
C VAL A 153 -2.20 -2.56 -15.57
N ASP A 154 -3.32 -3.08 -15.05
CA ASP A 154 -4.22 -2.34 -14.17
C ASP A 154 -3.53 -1.86 -12.88
N ALA A 155 -2.66 -2.71 -12.31
CA ALA A 155 -1.84 -2.34 -11.16
C ALA A 155 -0.81 -1.26 -11.49
N ALA A 156 -0.19 -1.31 -12.67
CA ALA A 156 0.75 -0.32 -13.15
C ALA A 156 0.08 1.03 -13.42
N ILE A 157 -1.14 1.05 -13.96
CA ILE A 157 -1.94 2.28 -14.12
C ILE A 157 -2.25 2.91 -12.76
N TYR A 158 -2.64 2.09 -11.77
CA TYR A 158 -2.82 2.55 -10.40
C TYR A 158 -1.54 3.16 -9.82
N ALA A 159 -0.42 2.44 -9.91
CA ALA A 159 0.87 2.92 -9.39
C ALA A 159 1.33 4.21 -10.10
N THR A 160 1.16 4.29 -11.42
CA THR A 160 1.46 5.49 -12.22
C THR A 160 0.70 6.71 -11.68
N THR A 161 -0.60 6.54 -11.43
CA THR A 161 -1.45 7.61 -10.90
C THR A 161 -0.99 8.07 -9.51
N ARG A 162 -0.60 7.13 -8.64
CA ARG A 162 -0.12 7.44 -7.29
C ARG A 162 1.22 8.16 -7.32
N PHE A 163 2.19 7.69 -8.10
CA PHE A 163 3.50 8.33 -8.21
C PHE A 163 3.42 9.72 -8.86
N ALA A 164 2.61 9.90 -9.91
CA ALA A 164 2.45 11.20 -10.55
C ALA A 164 1.85 12.27 -9.63
N ALA A 165 1.13 11.87 -8.57
CA ALA A 165 0.66 12.80 -7.55
C ALA A 165 1.80 13.39 -6.71
N HIS A 166 2.91 12.64 -6.53
CA HIS A 166 4.02 13.00 -5.65
C HIS A 166 5.34 13.35 -6.37
N SER A 167 5.52 12.94 -7.63
CA SER A 167 6.71 13.22 -8.43
C SER A 167 6.32 13.83 -9.77
N ASN A 168 6.61 15.12 -9.93
CA ASN A 168 6.35 15.85 -11.16
C ASN A 168 7.23 15.34 -12.32
N ALA A 169 8.50 15.05 -12.05
CA ALA A 169 9.42 14.46 -13.02
C ALA A 169 8.91 13.10 -13.53
N PHE A 170 8.43 12.24 -12.62
CA PHE A 170 7.79 10.99 -13.02
C PHE A 170 6.54 11.23 -13.86
N ALA A 171 5.68 12.19 -13.47
CA ALA A 171 4.48 12.54 -14.23
C ALA A 171 4.83 12.95 -15.67
N VAL A 172 5.75 13.89 -15.85
CA VAL A 172 6.24 14.32 -17.18
C VAL A 172 6.73 13.12 -17.99
N SER A 173 7.53 12.23 -17.38
CA SER A 173 8.09 11.06 -18.07
C SER A 173 7.03 10.04 -18.53
N MET A 174 5.86 10.04 -17.90
CA MET A 174 4.77 9.09 -18.15
C MET A 174 3.66 9.65 -19.07
N CYS A 175 3.61 10.97 -19.30
CA CYS A 175 2.58 11.61 -20.16
C CYS A 175 2.46 10.93 -21.52
N ASN A 176 3.55 10.92 -22.29
CA ASN A 176 3.53 10.37 -23.66
C ASN A 176 3.15 8.88 -23.64
N LYS A 177 3.71 8.12 -22.69
CA LYS A 177 3.41 6.69 -22.58
C LYS A 177 1.92 6.40 -22.37
N LEU A 178 1.26 7.17 -21.50
CA LEU A 178 -0.18 7.00 -21.28
C LEU A 178 -1.01 7.49 -22.46
N SER A 179 -0.63 8.59 -23.12
CA SER A 179 -1.29 9.08 -24.33
C SER A 179 -1.26 8.03 -25.43
N ASP A 180 -0.09 7.45 -25.71
CA ASP A 180 0.09 6.38 -26.71
C ASP A 180 -0.83 5.18 -26.42
N MET A 181 -0.96 4.79 -25.15
CA MET A 181 -1.84 3.68 -24.75
C MET A 181 -3.34 4.02 -24.92
N VAL A 182 -3.74 5.28 -24.71
CA VAL A 182 -5.13 5.73 -24.90
C VAL A 182 -5.50 5.71 -26.39
N GLU A 183 -4.59 6.22 -27.23
CA GLU A 183 -4.74 6.36 -28.68
C GLU A 183 -4.62 5.02 -29.41
N CYS A 184 -3.99 4.02 -28.80
CA CYS A 184 -3.89 2.68 -29.37
C CYS A 184 -5.28 2.06 -29.62
N GLU A 185 -5.50 1.64 -30.87
CA GLU A 185 -6.78 1.05 -31.31
C GLU A 185 -7.11 -0.26 -30.59
N SER A 186 -6.09 -1.04 -30.24
CA SER A 186 -6.23 -2.33 -29.53
C SER A 186 -6.63 -2.16 -28.05
N THR A 187 -6.58 -0.94 -27.52
CA THR A 187 -7.01 -0.65 -26.15
C THR A 187 -8.53 -0.71 -26.03
N GLY A 188 -9.03 -1.74 -25.34
CA GLY A 188 -10.45 -1.89 -25.03
C GLY A 188 -11.04 -0.71 -24.23
N ALA A 189 -12.35 -0.48 -24.37
CA ALA A 189 -13.02 0.70 -23.84
C ALA A 189 -12.84 0.90 -22.32
N GLU A 190 -12.93 -0.16 -21.52
CA GLU A 190 -12.75 -0.09 -20.07
C GLU A 190 -11.33 0.36 -19.70
N ARG A 191 -10.31 -0.21 -20.36
CA ARG A 191 -8.92 0.17 -20.15
C ARG A 191 -8.68 1.61 -20.57
N ARG A 192 -9.22 2.02 -21.73
CA ARG A 192 -9.12 3.40 -22.22
C ARG A 192 -9.69 4.39 -21.19
N ALA A 193 -10.83 4.08 -20.58
CA ALA A 193 -11.41 4.92 -19.52
C ALA A 193 -10.49 5.05 -18.28
N LYS A 194 -9.88 3.95 -17.83
CA LYS A 194 -8.89 3.97 -16.73
C LYS A 194 -7.67 4.82 -17.08
N LEU A 195 -7.14 4.67 -18.30
CA LEU A 195 -5.98 5.42 -18.79
C LEU A 195 -6.27 6.91 -18.92
N VAL A 196 -7.41 7.30 -19.46
CA VAL A 196 -7.84 8.72 -19.54
C VAL A 196 -7.91 9.35 -18.15
N ARG A 197 -8.42 8.61 -17.15
CA ARG A 197 -8.42 9.08 -15.76
C ARG A 197 -7.00 9.23 -15.21
N ALA A 198 -6.11 8.28 -15.47
CA ALA A 198 -4.71 8.35 -15.04
C ALA A 198 -3.98 9.53 -15.70
N LEU A 199 -4.20 9.74 -17.01
CA LEU A 199 -3.61 10.82 -17.80
C LEU A 199 -3.97 12.20 -17.24
N ARG A 200 -5.19 12.38 -16.71
CA ARG A 200 -5.58 13.64 -16.05
C ARG A 200 -4.71 13.96 -14.84
N THR A 201 -4.44 12.97 -13.99
CA THR A 201 -3.56 13.15 -12.83
C THR A 201 -2.13 13.43 -13.26
N VAL A 202 -1.65 12.69 -14.27
CA VAL A 202 -0.30 12.81 -14.82
C VAL A 202 -0.09 14.19 -15.47
N HIS A 203 -1.03 14.66 -16.28
CA HIS A 203 -0.99 16.02 -16.84
C HIS A 203 -1.04 17.08 -15.75
N GLY A 204 -1.89 16.94 -14.72
CA GLY A 204 -1.88 17.85 -13.58
C GLY A 204 -0.52 17.92 -12.89
N GLY A 205 0.16 16.77 -12.74
CA GLY A 205 1.53 16.70 -12.23
C GLY A 205 2.54 17.41 -13.12
N ALA A 206 2.50 17.15 -14.43
CA ALA A 206 3.41 17.75 -15.40
C ALA A 206 3.25 19.29 -15.51
N VAL A 207 2.03 19.80 -15.42
CA VAL A 207 1.75 21.25 -15.46
C VAL A 207 2.32 21.96 -14.23
N ARG A 208 2.32 21.31 -13.05
CA ARG A 208 2.97 21.85 -11.84
C ARG A 208 4.48 22.00 -12.01
N ASP A 209 5.12 21.09 -12.76
CA ASP A 209 6.56 21.15 -13.06
C ASP A 209 6.93 22.37 -13.91
N GLN A 210 6.06 22.72 -14.87
CA GLN A 210 6.26 23.86 -15.77
C GLN A 210 5.96 25.23 -15.11
N GLY A 211 5.68 25.27 -13.80
CA GLY A 211 5.52 26.51 -13.03
C GLY A 211 4.19 27.25 -13.24
N VAL A 212 3.16 26.61 -13.82
CA VAL A 212 1.90 27.27 -14.19
C VAL A 212 0.87 27.30 -13.05
N LEU A 213 1.03 26.48 -12.00
CA LEU A 213 0.18 26.50 -10.81
C LEU A 213 1.05 26.44 -9.55
N LYS A 214 1.10 27.56 -8.81
CA LYS A 214 1.57 27.62 -7.42
C LYS A 214 0.46 27.17 -6.48
#